data_AF-A0A4P6HH15-F1
#
_entry.id   AF-A0A4P6HH15-F1
#
_cell.length_a   1.000
_cell.length_b   1.000
_cell.length_c   1.000
_cell.angle_alpha   90.00
_cell.angle_beta   90.00
_cell.angle_gamma   90.00
#
_symmetry.space_group_name_H-M   'P 1'
#
loop_
_entity.id
_entity.type
_entity.pdbx_description
1 polymer ?
#
loop_
_entity_poly.entity_id
_entity_poly.type
_entity_poly.pdbx_seq_one_letter_code
_entity_poly.pdbx_strand_id
1 'polypeptide(L)'
;MSPAVRKRLFLLAGAGWFVVALATARADWPTPEKLSEQRYRLAILTVNAADKTFLPDPAAAGGDWDRAYERLAVDFAARLGPRFDLSAVAARHREALAGLTSTRVRLAVFTLAATAALWGLLAILYAALDKGSRPA
;
A
#
# COMPACT_ATOMS: atom_id res chain seq x y z
N MET A 1 -15.95 -2.49 38.44
CA MET A 1 -15.16 -3.45 37.64
C MET A 1 -13.76 -3.60 38.24
N SER A 2 -13.29 -4.83 38.48
CA SER A 2 -11.99 -5.04 39.16
C SER A 2 -10.81 -4.56 38.29
N PRO A 3 -9.68 -4.13 38.90
CA PRO A 3 -8.48 -3.71 38.17
C PRO A 3 -7.95 -4.78 37.21
N ALA A 4 -8.04 -6.06 37.61
CA ALA A 4 -7.62 -7.20 36.80
C ALA A 4 -8.49 -7.36 35.53
N VAL A 5 -9.80 -7.16 35.63
CA VAL A 5 -10.72 -7.23 34.49
C VAL A 5 -10.47 -6.07 33.51
N ARG A 6 -10.22 -4.85 34.02
CA ARG A 6 -9.82 -3.70 33.18
C ARG A 6 -8.53 -3.95 32.42
N LYS A 7 -7.49 -4.49 33.09
CA LYS A 7 -6.22 -4.85 32.45
C LYS A 7 -6.40 -5.88 31.34
N ARG A 8 -7.21 -6.92 31.57
CA ARG A 8 -7.52 -7.94 30.55
C ARG A 8 -8.23 -7.35 29.34
N LEU A 9 -9.25 -6.51 29.53
CA LEU A 9 -9.94 -5.86 28.41
C LEU A 9 -9.00 -4.95 27.60
N PHE A 10 -8.13 -4.19 28.28
CA PHE A 10 -7.14 -3.35 27.60
C PHE A 10 -6.17 -4.18 26.74
N LEU A 11 -5.67 -5.31 27.26
CA LEU A 11 -4.82 -6.22 26.50
C LEU A 11 -5.56 -6.87 25.32
N LEU A 12 -6.83 -7.25 25.51
CA LEU A 12 -7.65 -7.81 24.44
C LEU A 12 -7.93 -6.77 23.34
N ALA A 13 -8.22 -5.53 23.71
CA ALA A 13 -8.37 -4.43 22.76
C ALA A 13 -7.04 -4.15 22.02
N GLY A 14 -5.90 -4.22 22.72
CA GLY A 14 -4.56 -4.16 22.14
C GLY A 14 -4.31 -5.25 21.10
N ALA A 15 -4.62 -6.49 21.45
CA ALA A 15 -4.50 -7.63 20.54
C ALA A 15 -5.42 -7.49 19.32
N GLY A 16 -6.68 -7.09 19.54
CA GLY A 16 -7.63 -6.85 18.45
C GLY A 16 -7.17 -5.76 17.50
N TRP A 17 -6.67 -4.65 18.02
CA TRP A 17 -6.06 -3.59 17.21
C TRP A 17 -4.87 -4.08 16.39
N PHE A 18 -3.97 -4.85 17.03
CA PHE A 18 -2.81 -5.38 16.34
C PHE A 18 -3.20 -6.31 15.17
N VAL A 19 -4.24 -7.13 15.33
CA VAL A 19 -4.77 -7.96 14.24
C VAL A 19 -5.30 -7.10 13.09
N VAL A 20 -6.04 -6.03 13.38
CA VAL A 20 -6.53 -5.08 12.36
C VAL A 20 -5.36 -4.37 11.66
N ALA A 21 -4.35 -3.93 12.41
CA ALA A 21 -3.15 -3.30 11.88
C ALA A 21 -2.34 -4.24 10.95
N LEU A 22 -2.27 -5.53 11.30
CA LEU A 22 -1.66 -6.54 10.45
C LEU A 22 -2.47 -6.81 9.18
N ALA A 23 -3.80 -6.92 9.30
CA ALA A 23 -4.69 -7.14 8.15
C ALA A 23 -4.62 -5.98 7.14
N THR A 24 -4.59 -4.74 7.63
CA THR A 24 -4.43 -3.54 6.80
C THR A 24 -3.05 -3.48 6.15
N ALA A 25 -1.96 -3.71 6.90
CA ALA A 25 -0.62 -3.80 6.33
C ALA A 25 -0.49 -4.92 5.28
N ARG A 26 -1.20 -6.03 5.47
CA ARG A 26 -1.26 -7.14 4.51
C ARG A 26 -2.02 -6.75 3.23
N ALA A 27 -3.08 -5.95 3.34
CA ALA A 27 -3.84 -5.43 2.21
C ALA A 27 -2.99 -4.45 1.38
N ASP A 28 -2.23 -3.58 2.03
CA ASP A 28 -1.33 -2.61 1.40
C ASP A 28 0.02 -3.20 0.97
N TRP A 29 0.24 -4.49 1.23
CA TRP A 29 1.49 -5.15 0.92
C TRP A 29 1.81 -5.06 -0.58
N PRO A 30 2.99 -4.53 -0.97
CA PRO A 30 3.39 -4.45 -2.36
C PRO A 30 3.75 -5.85 -2.88
N THR A 31 3.19 -6.20 -4.04
CA THR A 31 3.49 -7.43 -4.78
C THR A 31 3.95 -7.08 -6.19
N PRO A 32 4.76 -7.93 -6.84
CA PRO A 32 5.16 -7.72 -8.24
C PRO A 32 3.95 -7.52 -9.15
N GLU A 33 2.90 -8.32 -8.97
CA GLU A 33 1.66 -8.22 -9.72
C GLU A 33 0.97 -6.85 -9.59
N LYS A 34 0.82 -6.33 -8.37
CA LYS A 34 0.29 -4.97 -8.15
C LYS A 34 1.16 -3.90 -8.79
N LEU A 35 2.47 -4.09 -8.82
CA LEU A 35 3.40 -3.16 -9.46
C LEU A 35 3.30 -3.22 -11.00
N SER A 36 3.07 -4.41 -11.57
CA SER A 36 2.81 -4.59 -13.00
C SER A 36 1.46 -3.98 -13.39
N GLU A 37 0.42 -4.18 -12.57
CA GLU A 37 -0.87 -3.52 -12.73
C GLU A 37 -0.73 -1.99 -12.68
N GLN A 38 -0.02 -1.44 -11.69
CA GLN A 38 0.23 0.00 -11.59
C GLN A 38 1.00 0.54 -12.79
N ARG A 39 2.02 -0.19 -13.28
CA ARG A 39 2.76 0.16 -14.50
C ARG A 39 1.81 0.24 -15.70
N TYR A 40 0.98 -0.78 -15.87
CA TYR A 40 0.00 -0.83 -16.95
C TYR A 40 -1.02 0.32 -16.88
N ARG A 41 -1.60 0.58 -15.70
CA ARG A 41 -2.53 1.72 -15.50
C ARG A 41 -1.87 3.06 -15.82
N LEU A 42 -0.61 3.27 -15.41
CA LEU A 42 0.13 4.49 -15.72
C LEU A 42 0.42 4.61 -17.23
N ALA A 43 0.75 3.50 -17.89
CA ALA A 43 0.94 3.45 -19.34
C ALA A 43 -0.35 3.80 -20.09
N ILE A 44 -1.50 3.25 -19.67
CA ILE A 44 -2.82 3.62 -20.23
C ILE A 44 -3.07 5.11 -20.07
N LEU A 45 -2.81 5.71 -18.90
CA LEU A 45 -3.02 7.14 -18.69
C LEU A 45 -2.16 7.99 -19.63
N THR A 46 -0.91 7.56 -19.83
CA THR A 46 0.03 8.22 -20.75
C THR A 46 -0.45 8.12 -22.20
N VAL A 47 -0.91 6.94 -22.59
CA VAL A 47 -1.50 6.66 -23.90
C VAL A 47 -2.79 7.46 -24.13
N ASN A 48 -3.71 7.44 -23.17
CA ASN A 48 -4.98 8.16 -23.24
C ASN A 48 -4.81 9.68 -23.25
N ALA A 49 -3.66 10.20 -22.82
CA ALA A 49 -3.32 11.61 -23.00
C ALA A 49 -3.03 11.93 -24.48
N ALA A 50 -2.43 11.00 -25.22
CA ALA A 50 -2.08 11.16 -26.63
C ALA A 50 -3.21 10.73 -27.59
N ASP A 51 -3.98 9.69 -27.25
CA ASP A 51 -5.08 9.15 -28.07
C ASP A 51 -6.26 8.74 -27.19
N LYS A 52 -7.39 9.44 -27.34
CA LYS A 52 -8.62 9.22 -26.55
C LYS A 52 -9.44 8.01 -27.00
N THR A 53 -9.13 7.43 -28.15
CA THR A 53 -9.88 6.30 -28.70
C THR A 53 -9.39 4.95 -28.18
N PHE A 54 -8.31 4.96 -27.40
CA PHE A 54 -7.71 3.75 -26.88
C PHE A 54 -8.59 3.05 -25.84
N LEU A 55 -8.69 1.72 -25.97
CA LEU A 55 -9.40 0.85 -25.04
C LEU A 55 -8.39 -0.07 -24.32
N PRO A 56 -8.55 -0.33 -23.01
CA PRO A 56 -7.69 -1.27 -22.29
C PRO A 56 -7.68 -2.67 -22.92
N ASP A 57 -6.51 -3.31 -22.95
CA ASP A 57 -6.33 -4.70 -23.42
C ASP A 57 -7.12 -5.68 -22.54
N PRO A 58 -7.95 -6.58 -23.12
CA PRO A 58 -8.63 -7.66 -22.42
C PRO A 58 -7.72 -8.58 -21.58
N ALA A 59 -6.45 -8.76 -21.97
CA ALA A 59 -5.48 -9.55 -21.20
C ALA A 59 -5.25 -9.00 -19.79
N ALA A 60 -5.40 -7.69 -19.60
CA ALA A 60 -5.35 -7.05 -18.31
C ALA A 60 -6.49 -7.52 -17.39
N ALA A 61 -7.68 -7.79 -17.93
CA ALA A 61 -8.81 -8.33 -17.17
C ALA A 61 -8.54 -9.77 -16.66
N GLY A 62 -7.64 -10.49 -17.31
CA GLY A 62 -7.18 -11.82 -16.90
C GLY A 62 -6.01 -11.82 -15.91
N GLY A 63 -5.53 -10.65 -15.46
CA GLY A 63 -4.41 -10.52 -14.52
C GLY A 63 -3.01 -10.58 -15.17
N ASP A 64 -2.92 -10.71 -16.50
CA ASP A 64 -1.65 -10.70 -17.22
C ASP A 64 -1.25 -9.27 -17.62
N TRP A 65 -0.90 -8.49 -16.61
CA TRP A 65 -0.56 -7.06 -16.74
C TRP A 65 0.71 -6.82 -17.56
N ASP A 66 1.66 -7.76 -17.50
CA ASP A 66 2.92 -7.64 -18.22
C ASP A 66 2.71 -7.77 -19.72
N ARG A 67 1.95 -8.78 -20.15
CA ARG A 67 1.60 -8.97 -21.56
C ARG A 67 0.72 -7.84 -22.10
N ALA A 68 -0.25 -7.36 -21.31
CA ALA A 68 -1.08 -6.22 -21.68
C ALA A 68 -0.23 -4.95 -21.88
N TYR A 69 0.76 -4.72 -21.02
CA TYR A 69 1.70 -3.61 -21.16
C TYR A 69 2.59 -3.72 -22.41
N GLU A 70 3.14 -4.90 -22.68
CA GLU A 70 4.00 -5.13 -23.85
C GLU A 70 3.26 -4.87 -25.16
N ARG A 71 2.02 -5.38 -25.27
CA ARG A 71 1.17 -5.12 -26.43
C ARG A 71 0.86 -3.64 -26.60
N LEU A 72 0.47 -2.96 -25.51
CA LEU A 72 0.23 -1.51 -25.52
C LEU A 72 1.46 -0.75 -26.00
N ALA A 73 2.65 -1.09 -25.51
CA ALA A 73 3.89 -0.43 -25.90
C ALA A 73 4.21 -0.62 -27.39
N VAL A 74 4.03 -1.83 -27.92
CA VAL A 74 4.26 -2.14 -29.35
C VAL A 74 3.25 -1.41 -30.24
N ASP A 75 1.97 -1.49 -29.91
CA ASP A 75 0.89 -0.89 -30.71
C ASP A 75 1.04 0.64 -30.78
N PHE A 76 1.37 1.28 -29.65
CA PHE A 76 1.54 2.73 -29.63
C PHE A 76 2.84 3.21 -30.25
N ALA A 77 3.94 2.45 -30.10
CA ALA A 77 5.17 2.74 -30.82
C ALA A 77 4.95 2.69 -32.34
N ALA A 78 4.15 1.73 -32.83
CA ALA A 78 3.79 1.64 -34.24
C ALA A 78 2.91 2.81 -34.71
N ARG A 79 1.97 3.29 -33.88
CA ARG A 79 1.03 4.36 -34.24
C ARG A 79 1.62 5.78 -34.14
N LEU A 80 2.30 6.08 -33.04
CA LEU A 80 2.79 7.43 -32.74
C LEU A 80 4.28 7.61 -33.07
N GLY A 81 4.98 6.51 -33.38
CA GLY A 81 6.39 6.53 -33.72
C GLY A 81 7.27 7.05 -32.58
N PRO A 82 8.41 7.69 -32.88
CA PRO A 82 9.43 8.06 -31.90
C PRO A 82 9.01 9.18 -30.93
N ARG A 83 7.82 9.75 -31.08
CA ARG A 83 7.27 10.76 -30.15
C ARG A 83 6.64 10.12 -28.91
N PHE A 84 6.39 8.82 -28.95
CA PHE A 84 5.83 8.08 -27.83
C PHE A 84 6.95 7.45 -27.01
N ASP A 85 7.00 7.80 -25.73
CA ASP A 85 8.01 7.30 -24.80
C ASP A 85 7.38 6.81 -23.49
N LEU A 86 7.57 5.53 -23.18
CA LEU A 86 7.20 4.90 -21.91
C LEU A 86 8.42 4.62 -21.02
N SER A 87 9.61 5.11 -21.39
CA SER A 87 10.86 4.87 -20.65
C SER A 87 10.76 5.28 -19.19
N ALA A 88 10.10 6.41 -18.89
CA ALA A 88 9.86 6.88 -17.53
C ALA A 88 8.96 5.92 -16.74
N VAL A 89 7.91 5.39 -17.37
CA VAL A 89 6.99 4.40 -16.77
C VAL A 89 7.74 3.09 -16.47
N ALA A 90 8.56 2.62 -17.41
CA ALA A 90 9.38 1.42 -17.26
C ALA A 90 10.48 1.60 -16.20
N ALA A 91 11.14 2.76 -16.15
CA ALA A 91 12.16 3.09 -15.15
C ALA A 91 11.56 3.06 -13.74
N ARG A 92 10.44 3.75 -13.54
CA ARG A 92 9.73 3.77 -12.25
C ARG A 92 9.33 2.37 -11.78
N HIS A 93 8.87 1.52 -12.70
CA HIS A 93 8.51 0.14 -12.35
C HIS A 93 9.74 -0.69 -11.96
N ARG A 94 10.87 -0.56 -12.68
CA ARG A 94 12.13 -1.24 -12.31
C ARG A 94 12.65 -0.79 -10.95
N GLU A 95 12.61 0.50 -10.67
CA GLU A 95 12.96 1.06 -9.37
C GLU A 95 12.05 0.53 -8.26
N ALA A 96 10.74 0.47 -8.51
CA ALA A 96 9.77 -0.08 -7.55
C ALA A 96 10.00 -1.58 -7.27
N LEU A 97 10.33 -2.37 -8.29
CA LEU A 97 10.71 -3.78 -8.14
C LEU A 97 12.01 -3.94 -7.35
N ALA A 98 13.04 -3.13 -7.65
CA ALA A 98 14.31 -3.16 -6.92
C ALA A 98 14.14 -2.74 -5.45
N GLY A 99 13.26 -1.77 -5.19
CA GLY A 99 12.97 -1.25 -3.85
C GLY A 99 11.96 -2.09 -3.04
N LEU A 100 11.43 -3.17 -3.59
CA LEU A 100 10.25 -3.86 -3.06
C LEU A 100 10.44 -4.36 -1.62
N THR A 101 11.57 -4.99 -1.32
CA THR A 101 11.92 -5.44 0.04
C THR A 101 12.06 -4.26 1.00
N SER A 102 12.72 -3.17 0.58
CA SER A 102 12.88 -1.97 1.40
C SER A 102 11.53 -1.33 1.73
N THR A 103 10.62 -1.27 0.76
CA THR A 103 9.25 -0.73 0.96
C THR A 103 8.46 -1.59 1.93
N ARG A 104 8.55 -2.92 1.83
CA ARG A 104 7.91 -3.86 2.77
C ARG A 104 8.40 -3.67 4.20
N VAL A 105 9.72 -3.54 4.38
CA VAL A 105 10.33 -3.28 5.70
C VAL A 105 9.85 -1.94 6.25
N ARG A 106 9.86 -0.88 5.45
CA ARG A 106 9.37 0.44 5.87
C ARG A 106 7.90 0.42 6.29
N LEU A 107 7.05 -0.28 5.54
CA LEU A 107 5.64 -0.45 5.89
C LEU A 107 5.49 -1.18 7.23
N ALA A 108 6.19 -2.29 7.42
CA ALA A 108 6.15 -3.05 8.67
C ALA A 108 6.62 -2.21 9.87
N VAL A 109 7.76 -1.53 9.75
CA VAL A 109 8.30 -0.65 10.80
C VAL A 109 7.32 0.49 11.11
N PHE A 110 6.74 1.11 10.08
CA PHE A 110 5.75 2.17 10.26
C PHE A 110 4.51 1.67 11.00
N THR A 111 3.92 0.55 10.58
CA THR A 111 2.75 -0.04 11.23
C THR A 111 3.02 -0.37 12.70
N LEU A 112 4.19 -0.93 13.00
CA LEU A 112 4.62 -1.23 14.36
C LEU A 112 4.81 0.04 15.19
N ALA A 113 5.51 1.04 14.66
CA ALA A 113 5.75 2.31 15.33
C ALA A 113 4.45 3.08 15.60
N ALA A 114 3.54 3.14 14.62
CA ALA A 114 2.24 3.78 14.78
C ALA A 114 1.38 3.08 15.83
N THR A 115 1.38 1.74 15.82
CA THR A 115 0.68 0.94 16.84
C THR A 115 1.26 1.19 18.23
N ALA A 116 2.59 1.15 18.38
CA ALA A 116 3.26 1.42 19.64
C ALA A 116 2.99 2.85 20.15
N ALA A 117 3.03 3.85 19.27
CA ALA A 117 2.75 5.24 19.61
C ALA A 117 1.31 5.42 20.11
N LEU A 118 0.31 4.86 19.40
CA LEU A 118 -1.10 4.94 19.80
C LEU A 118 -1.34 4.30 21.16
N TRP A 119 -0.87 3.07 21.37
CA TRP A 119 -1.06 2.36 22.64
C TRP A 119 -0.24 2.96 23.78
N GLY A 120 0.95 3.51 23.49
CA GLY A 120 1.75 4.28 24.44
C GLY A 120 1.03 5.54 24.90
N LEU A 121 0.45 6.32 23.98
CA LEU A 121 -0.37 7.49 24.29
C LEU A 121 -1.59 7.11 25.14
N LEU A 122 -2.31 6.05 24.78
CA LEU A 122 -3.44 5.55 25.56
C LEU A 122 -3.03 5.14 26.98
N ALA A 123 -1.89 4.46 27.14
CA ALA A 123 -1.38 4.07 28.45
C ALA A 123 -1.00 5.30 29.31
N ILE A 124 -0.38 6.32 28.71
CA ILE A 124 -0.04 7.58 29.39
C ILE A 124 -1.30 8.31 29.83
N LEU A 125 -2.31 8.45 28.95
CA LEU A 125 -3.59 9.08 29.28
C LEU A 125 -4.30 8.34 30.41
N TYR A 126 -4.34 7.01 30.35
CA TYR A 126 -4.94 6.20 31.42
C TYR A 126 -4.23 6.41 32.77
N ALA A 127 -2.89 6.40 32.78
CA ALA A 127 -2.10 6.63 33.99
C ALA A 127 -2.29 8.06 34.56
N ALA A 128 -2.42 9.07 33.70
CA ALA A 128 -2.68 10.45 34.11
C ALA A 128 -4.08 10.60 34.75
N LEU A 129 -5.10 9.99 34.15
CA LEU A 129 -6.47 10.00 34.67
C LEU A 129 -6.61 9.24 36.00
N ASP A 130 -5.94 8.10 36.18
CA ASP A 130 -5.96 7.35 37.45
C ASP A 130 -5.32 8.14 38.60
N LYS A 131 -4.27 8.93 38.32
CA LYS A 131 -3.63 9.80 39.32
C LYS A 131 -4.51 11.00 39.73
N GLY A 132 -5.24 11.60 38.80
CA GLY A 132 -6.13 12.75 39.08
C GLY A 132 -7.45 12.37 39.77
N SER A 133 -7.83 11.09 39.74
CA SER A 133 -9.12 10.59 40.25
C SER A 133 -9.06 10.05 41.69
N ARG A 134 -7.86 9.93 42.28
CA ARG A 134 -7.72 9.51 43.69
C ARG A 134 -7.85 10.73 44.60
N PRO A 135 -8.82 10.78 45.53
CA PRO A 135 -8.83 11.79 46.57
C PRO A 135 -7.61 11.60 47.47
N ALA A 136 -7.03 12.74 47.90
CA ALA A 136 -5.91 12.81 48.82
C ALA A 136 -6.28 12.28 50.21
#